data_AF-A0AAV4F059-F1
#
_entry.id   AF-A0AAV4F059-F1
#
_cell.length_a   1.000
_cell.length_b   1.000
_cell.length_c   1.000
_cell.angle_alpha   90.00
_cell.angle_beta   90.00
_cell.angle_gamma   90.00
#
_symmetry.space_group_name_H-M   'P 1'
#
loop_
_entity.id
_entity.type
_entity.pdbx_description
1 polymer ?
#
loop_
_entity_poly.entity_id
_entity_poly.type
_entity_poly.pdbx_seq_one_letter_code
_entity_poly.pdbx_strand_id
1 'polypeptide(L)'
;MDEFFRHEHQPFPPSLSTSGSLRQSKKSDLVNSLEELMQSVENRPPYDVSILDGAVIVNMLKPGVAKTFGQYSQSIFCQYLKSELSRACRVDVVWDIYIPNSLKSQARLQRLGCHVKVVRVQTSSPISGKWHEFLRNDQTRLSYLAS
;
A
#
# COMPACT_ATOMS: atom_id res chain seq x y z
N MET A 1 -10.23 -10.06 -36.57
CA MET A 1 -9.53 -8.92 -35.93
C MET A 1 -10.52 -7.84 -35.50
N ASP A 2 -11.71 -7.79 -36.09
CA ASP A 2 -12.69 -6.72 -35.92
C ASP A 2 -13.46 -6.74 -34.59
N GLU A 3 -13.39 -7.84 -33.83
CA GLU A 3 -14.05 -7.94 -32.53
C GLU A 3 -13.29 -7.20 -31.41
N PHE A 4 -11.95 -7.06 -31.55
CA PHE A 4 -11.09 -6.37 -30.59
C PHE A 4 -11.26 -4.84 -30.63
N PHE A 5 -11.66 -4.28 -31.78
CA PHE A 5 -11.86 -2.84 -32.00
C PHE A 5 -13.30 -2.38 -31.83
N ARG A 6 -14.19 -3.27 -31.37
CA ARG A 6 -15.62 -2.97 -31.26
C ARG A 6 -15.96 -2.03 -30.11
N HIS A 7 -15.02 -1.76 -29.20
CA HIS A 7 -15.17 -0.84 -28.07
C HIS A 7 -14.12 0.27 -28.16
N GLU A 8 -14.57 1.52 -28.05
CA GLU A 8 -13.88 2.78 -28.35
C GLU A 8 -12.35 2.80 -28.16
N HIS A 9 -11.62 2.83 -29.28
CA HIS A 9 -10.35 3.53 -29.39
C HIS A 9 -10.62 5.03 -29.58
N GLN A 10 -11.13 5.71 -28.54
CA GLN A 10 -11.17 7.17 -28.54
C GLN A 10 -9.72 7.70 -28.61
N PRO A 11 -9.43 8.75 -29.40
CA PRO A 11 -8.10 9.37 -29.47
C PRO A 11 -7.66 9.98 -28.13
N PHE A 12 -8.58 10.10 -27.17
CA PHE A 12 -8.31 10.49 -25.79
C PHE A 12 -9.04 9.51 -24.86
N PRO A 13 -8.36 8.92 -23.85
CA PRO A 13 -9.04 8.08 -22.87
C PRO A 13 -10.15 8.87 -22.18
N PRO A 14 -11.29 8.24 -21.80
CA PRO A 14 -12.36 8.89 -21.05
C PRO A 14 -11.77 9.74 -19.92
N SER A 15 -12.06 11.03 -19.99
CA SER A 15 -11.16 12.13 -19.68
C SER A 15 -10.46 12.10 -18.31
N LEU A 16 -9.13 12.05 -18.34
CA LEU A 16 -8.23 12.57 -17.30
C LEU A 16 -8.21 14.12 -17.27
N SER A 17 -9.27 14.80 -17.70
CA SER A 17 -9.36 16.26 -17.62
C SER A 17 -10.74 16.72 -17.20
N THR A 18 -10.80 17.80 -16.44
CA THR A 18 -12.03 18.47 -16.02
C THR A 18 -11.82 19.95 -16.30
N SER A 19 -12.71 20.53 -17.11
CA SER A 19 -12.67 21.96 -17.48
C SER A 19 -11.33 22.41 -18.09
N GLY A 20 -10.74 21.61 -18.98
CA GLY A 20 -9.52 21.99 -19.73
C GLY A 20 -8.20 21.86 -18.96
N SER A 21 -8.22 21.31 -17.74
CA SER A 21 -7.00 20.98 -16.97
C SER A 21 -6.94 19.49 -16.66
N LEU A 22 -5.71 18.95 -16.52
CA LEU A 22 -5.49 17.56 -16.13
C LEU A 22 -6.18 17.30 -14.78
N ARG A 23 -7.13 16.37 -14.77
CA ARG A 23 -7.85 15.91 -13.59
C ARG A 23 -6.82 15.32 -12.64
N GLN A 24 -6.54 16.04 -11.56
CA GLN A 24 -5.79 15.51 -10.41
C GLN A 24 -6.66 14.52 -9.65
N SER A 25 -6.93 13.37 -10.27
CA SER A 25 -7.57 12.25 -9.58
C SER A 25 -6.55 11.45 -8.80
N LYS A 26 -6.93 11.00 -7.61
CA LYS A 26 -6.14 10.03 -6.86
C LYS A 26 -6.43 8.66 -7.47
N LYS A 27 -5.43 7.79 -7.54
CA LYS A 27 -5.61 6.40 -8.02
C LYS A 27 -6.73 5.66 -7.27
N SER A 28 -7.00 6.05 -6.02
CA SER A 28 -8.14 5.57 -5.22
C SER A 28 -9.50 5.86 -5.82
N ASP A 29 -9.66 6.93 -6.61
CA ASP A 29 -10.95 7.35 -7.15
C ASP A 29 -11.47 6.35 -8.20
N LEU A 30 -10.57 5.56 -8.80
CA LEU A 30 -10.91 4.48 -9.73
C LEU A 30 -11.31 3.19 -9.02
N VAL A 31 -10.91 3.01 -7.76
CA VAL A 31 -11.18 1.78 -7.00
C VAL A 31 -12.69 1.63 -6.78
N ASN A 32 -13.38 2.70 -6.38
CA ASN A 32 -14.83 2.68 -6.17
C ASN A 32 -15.58 2.26 -7.44
N SER A 33 -15.20 2.83 -8.60
CA SER A 33 -15.81 2.49 -9.88
C SER A 33 -15.53 1.05 -10.31
N LEU A 34 -14.37 0.49 -9.95
CA LEU A 34 -14.05 -0.91 -10.23
C LEU A 34 -14.79 -1.86 -9.29
N GLU A 35 -14.94 -1.51 -8.02
CA GLU A 35 -15.69 -2.30 -7.03
C GLU A 35 -17.15 -2.49 -7.43
N GLU A 36 -17.80 -1.45 -7.99
CA GLU A 36 -19.18 -1.54 -8.50
C GLU A 36 -19.32 -2.50 -9.70
N LEU A 37 -18.25 -2.69 -10.47
CA LEU A 37 -18.23 -3.51 -11.69
C LEU A 37 -17.75 -4.95 -11.44
N MET A 38 -17.17 -5.23 -10.27
CA MET A 38 -16.60 -6.55 -9.95
C MET A 38 -17.56 -7.34 -9.06
N GLN A 39 -17.94 -8.54 -9.50
CA GLN A 39 -18.50 -9.54 -8.58
C GLN A 39 -17.37 -10.09 -7.71
N SER A 40 -17.59 -10.16 -6.39
CA SER A 40 -16.62 -10.74 -5.46
C SER A 40 -16.35 -12.20 -5.81
N VAL A 41 -15.24 -12.47 -6.48
CA VAL A 41 -14.79 -13.83 -6.75
C VAL A 41 -14.16 -14.38 -5.47
N GLU A 42 -14.96 -15.08 -4.66
CA GLU A 42 -14.45 -15.77 -3.46
C GLU A 42 -13.51 -16.94 -3.82
N ASN A 43 -13.66 -17.53 -5.01
CA ASN A 43 -12.87 -18.67 -5.46
C ASN A 43 -11.65 -18.21 -6.26
N ARG A 44 -10.57 -17.86 -5.56
CA ARG A 44 -9.26 -17.69 -6.18
C ARG A 44 -8.66 -19.08 -6.47
N PRO A 45 -8.13 -19.34 -7.67
CA PRO A 45 -7.49 -20.62 -7.95
C PRO A 45 -6.30 -20.83 -6.98
N PRO A 46 -5.99 -22.08 -6.62
CA PRO A 46 -4.86 -22.38 -5.76
C PRO A 46 -3.56 -21.84 -6.39
N TYR A 47 -2.70 -21.27 -5.56
CA TYR A 47 -1.41 -20.71 -5.97
C TYR A 47 -0.32 -21.12 -4.99
N ASP A 48 0.89 -21.36 -5.51
CA ASP A 48 2.00 -21.87 -4.70
C ASP A 48 2.68 -20.74 -3.90
N VAL A 49 2.76 -19.54 -4.47
CA VAL A 49 3.52 -18.42 -3.90
C VAL A 49 2.72 -17.12 -3.91
N SER A 50 2.72 -16.42 -2.78
CA SER A 50 2.24 -15.03 -2.64
C SER A 50 3.41 -14.09 -2.43
N ILE A 51 3.51 -13.02 -3.22
CA ILE A 51 4.49 -11.95 -3.01
C ILE A 51 3.72 -10.70 -2.61
N LEU A 52 4.01 -10.18 -1.42
CA LEU A 52 3.26 -9.11 -0.80
C LEU A 52 4.13 -7.86 -0.63
N ASP A 53 3.58 -6.69 -0.97
CA ASP A 53 4.19 -5.41 -0.61
C ASP A 53 3.90 -5.10 0.86
N GLY A 54 4.94 -5.20 1.70
CA GLY A 54 4.84 -5.00 3.14
C GLY A 54 4.37 -3.60 3.51
N ALA A 55 4.78 -2.57 2.76
CA ALA A 55 4.38 -1.19 3.04
C ALA A 55 2.88 -0.96 2.78
N VAL A 56 2.34 -1.64 1.77
CA VAL A 56 0.89 -1.64 1.49
C VAL A 56 0.13 -2.38 2.59
N ILE A 57 0.62 -3.53 3.05
CA ILE A 57 -0.04 -4.29 4.12
C ILE A 57 -0.09 -3.49 5.42
N VAL A 58 1.02 -2.87 5.84
CA VAL A 58 1.02 -2.05 7.06
C VAL A 58 0.09 -0.84 6.95
N ASN A 59 -0.02 -0.25 5.76
CA ASN A 59 -0.99 0.81 5.48
C ASN A 59 -2.45 0.34 5.63
N MET A 60 -2.73 -0.88 5.16
CA MET A 60 -4.06 -1.49 5.20
C MET A 60 -4.45 -1.96 6.61
N LEU A 61 -3.52 -2.60 7.33
CA LEU A 61 -3.75 -3.19 8.64
C LEU A 61 -3.58 -2.15 9.75
N LYS A 62 -4.71 -1.63 10.23
CA LYS A 62 -4.73 -0.69 11.36
C LYS A 62 -4.37 -1.40 12.68
N PRO A 63 -3.73 -0.72 13.65
CA PRO A 63 -3.30 -1.35 14.90
C PRO A 63 -4.40 -1.76 15.86
N GLY A 64 -5.63 -1.27 15.68
CA GLY A 64 -6.75 -1.57 16.56
C GLY A 64 -6.42 -1.26 18.03
N VAL A 65 -6.48 -2.30 18.88
CA VAL A 65 -6.21 -2.22 20.33
C VAL A 65 -4.74 -2.43 20.70
N ALA A 66 -3.85 -2.71 19.73
CA ALA A 66 -2.44 -2.93 20.00
C ALA A 66 -1.78 -1.64 20.56
N LYS A 67 -1.12 -1.76 21.70
CA LYS A 67 -0.49 -0.62 22.38
C LYS A 67 0.97 -0.42 21.95
N THR A 68 1.65 -1.50 21.56
CA THR A 68 3.05 -1.47 21.13
C THR A 68 3.23 -2.14 19.77
N PHE A 69 4.30 -1.79 19.06
CA PHE A 69 4.58 -2.40 17.75
C PHE A 69 4.80 -3.92 17.83
N GLY A 70 5.34 -4.42 18.94
CA GLY A 70 5.44 -5.87 19.18
C GLY A 70 4.09 -6.55 19.30
N GLN A 71 3.11 -5.89 19.94
CA GLN A 71 1.75 -6.42 19.98
C GLN A 71 1.13 -6.39 18.58
N TYR A 72 1.24 -5.28 17.86
CA TYR A 72 0.73 -5.15 16.49
C TYR A 72 1.32 -6.21 15.54
N SER A 73 2.63 -6.43 15.60
CA SER A 73 3.29 -7.40 14.74
C SER A 73 2.74 -8.81 14.99
N GLN A 74 2.61 -9.22 16.25
CA GLN A 74 2.16 -10.57 16.60
C GLN A 74 0.66 -10.80 16.43
N SER A 75 -0.18 -9.85 16.87
CA SER A 75 -1.63 -10.03 16.95
C SER A 75 -2.36 -9.66 15.66
N ILE A 76 -1.75 -8.83 14.80
CA ILE A 76 -2.40 -8.33 13.58
C ILE A 76 -1.59 -8.72 12.35
N PHE A 77 -0.35 -8.24 12.23
CA PHE A 77 0.43 -8.42 11.00
C PHE A 77 0.78 -9.90 10.73
N CYS A 78 1.32 -10.62 11.72
CA CYS A 78 1.64 -12.03 11.59
C CYS A 78 0.40 -12.91 11.43
N GLN A 79 -0.74 -12.52 12.01
CA GLN A 79 -2.00 -13.26 11.82
C GLN A 79 -2.50 -13.13 10.39
N TYR A 80 -2.36 -11.95 9.78
CA TYR A 80 -2.65 -11.75 8.37
C TYR A 80 -1.73 -12.59 7.48
N LEU A 81 -0.43 -12.66 7.76
CA LEU A 81 0.48 -13.51 6.98
C LEU A 81 0.15 -15.01 7.13
N LYS A 82 -0.27 -15.46 8.31
CA LYS A 82 -0.71 -16.84 8.52
C LYS A 82 -1.98 -17.18 7.73
N SER A 83 -2.92 -16.24 7.61
CA SER A 83 -4.13 -16.45 6.80
C SER A 83 -3.85 -16.40 5.30
N GLU A 84 -2.81 -15.69 4.85
CA GLU A 84 -2.29 -15.82 3.48
C GLU A 84 -1.58 -17.16 3.27
N LEU A 85 -0.79 -17.62 4.25
CA LEU A 85 -0.09 -18.90 4.18
C LEU A 85 -1.03 -20.11 4.24
N SER A 86 -2.22 -20.00 4.85
CA SER A 86 -3.22 -21.07 4.75
C SER A 86 -3.77 -21.25 3.32
N ARG A 87 -3.50 -20.30 2.42
CA ARG A 87 -3.93 -20.31 1.01
C ARG A 87 -2.77 -20.48 0.02
N ALA A 88 -1.52 -20.43 0.50
CA ALA A 88 -0.31 -20.45 -0.32
C ALA A 88 0.73 -21.37 0.30
N CYS A 89 1.52 -22.08 -0.51
CA CYS A 89 2.64 -22.86 0.05
C CYS A 89 3.74 -21.97 0.62
N ARG A 90 3.88 -20.75 0.09
CA ARG A 90 4.88 -19.76 0.53
C ARG A 90 4.35 -18.34 0.42
N VAL A 91 4.72 -17.51 1.40
CA VAL A 91 4.44 -16.07 1.40
C VAL A 91 5.76 -15.32 1.55
N ASP A 92 6.11 -14.50 0.57
CA ASP A 92 7.25 -13.59 0.60
C ASP A 92 6.75 -12.16 0.81
N VAL A 93 7.29 -11.48 1.83
CA VAL A 93 7.00 -10.06 2.07
C VAL A 93 8.18 -9.22 1.60
N VAL A 94 7.94 -8.38 0.61
CA VAL A 94 8.94 -7.49 0.03
C VAL A 94 8.73 -6.09 0.58
N TRP A 95 9.84 -5.45 0.90
CA TRP A 95 9.86 -4.07 1.36
C TRP A 95 10.69 -3.21 0.42
N ASP A 96 10.24 -1.99 0.20
CA ASP A 96 10.98 -1.01 -0.59
C ASP A 96 12.31 -0.66 0.07
N ILE A 97 13.39 -0.75 -0.70
CA ILE A 97 14.68 -0.16 -0.35
C ILE A 97 14.76 1.22 -1.00
N TYR A 98 14.90 2.24 -0.16
CA TYR A 98 15.02 3.62 -0.63
C TYR A 98 16.48 3.99 -0.82
N ILE A 99 16.93 4.00 -2.07
CA ILE A 99 18.28 4.40 -2.44
C ILE A 99 18.36 5.95 -2.46
N PRO A 100 19.37 6.56 -1.81
CA PRO A 100 19.63 8.00 -1.88
C PRO A 100 19.81 8.47 -3.34
N ASN A 101 19.47 9.74 -3.61
CA ASN A 101 19.66 10.39 -4.92
C ASN A 101 18.92 9.74 -6.10
N SER A 102 17.84 9.00 -5.85
CA SER A 102 16.98 8.47 -6.90
C SER A 102 15.90 9.47 -7.30
N LEU A 103 15.38 9.37 -8.53
CA LEU A 103 14.22 10.18 -8.97
C LEU A 103 13.03 10.01 -8.01
N LYS A 104 12.85 8.80 -7.46
CA LYS A 104 11.85 8.49 -6.44
C LYS A 104 12.12 9.18 -5.10
N SER A 105 13.39 9.38 -4.70
CA SER A 105 13.71 10.11 -3.46
C SER A 105 13.37 11.60 -3.59
N GLN A 106 13.63 12.21 -4.75
CA GLN A 106 13.31 13.62 -4.99
C GLN A 106 11.80 13.87 -5.08
N ALA A 107 11.06 13.05 -5.84
CA ALA A 107 9.59 13.12 -5.91
C ALA A 107 8.92 12.86 -4.55
N ARG A 108 9.62 12.18 -3.62
CA ARG A 108 9.16 11.92 -2.25
C ARG A 108 9.42 13.10 -1.32
N LEU A 109 10.59 13.73 -1.37
CA LEU A 109 10.86 14.96 -0.62
C LEU A 109 9.83 16.06 -0.92
N GLN A 110 9.45 16.21 -2.20
CA GLN A 110 8.44 17.17 -2.63
C GLN A 110 7.03 16.90 -2.04
N ARG A 111 6.71 15.65 -1.68
CA ARG A 111 5.41 15.28 -1.06
C ARG A 111 5.38 15.48 0.45
N LEU A 112 6.53 15.54 1.12
CA LEU A 112 6.65 15.47 2.58
C LEU A 112 6.79 16.84 3.27
N GLY A 113 7.32 17.85 2.57
CA GLY A 113 7.69 19.11 3.21
C GLY A 113 8.92 19.00 4.13
N CYS A 114 9.38 20.13 4.67
CA CYS A 114 10.72 20.27 5.28
C CYS A 114 10.84 19.78 6.74
N HIS A 115 9.77 19.31 7.39
CA HIS A 115 9.78 19.02 8.83
C HIS A 115 9.12 17.69 9.16
N VAL A 116 9.92 16.66 9.42
CA VAL A 116 9.42 15.33 9.78
C VAL A 116 10.26 14.75 10.93
N LYS A 117 9.60 14.37 12.03
CA LYS A 117 10.25 13.76 13.23
C LYS A 117 10.49 12.27 13.02
N VAL A 118 11.73 11.81 13.10
CA VAL A 118 12.10 10.38 13.05
C VAL A 118 11.61 9.66 14.31
N VAL A 119 10.87 8.57 14.16
CA VAL A 119 10.61 7.66 15.29
C VAL A 119 11.27 6.32 14.97
N ARG A 120 12.23 5.89 15.79
CA ARG A 120 12.78 4.54 15.70
C ARG A 120 11.76 3.57 16.30
N VAL A 121 11.24 2.65 15.50
CA VAL A 121 10.31 1.61 15.97
C VAL A 121 11.08 0.51 16.67
N GLN A 122 10.71 0.21 17.90
CA GLN A 122 11.13 -0.97 18.63
C GLN A 122 9.89 -1.75 19.07
N THR A 123 10.06 -3.02 19.41
CA THR A 123 8.99 -3.90 19.90
C THR A 123 8.20 -3.28 21.07
N SER A 124 8.91 -2.59 21.97
CA SER A 124 8.34 -1.90 23.14
C SER A 124 7.81 -0.50 22.83
N SER A 125 8.11 0.08 21.66
CA SER A 125 7.69 1.43 21.33
C SER A 125 6.16 1.51 21.27
N PRO A 126 5.56 2.56 21.85
CA PRO A 126 4.12 2.74 21.81
C PRO A 126 3.66 3.09 20.38
N ILE A 127 2.51 2.57 19.99
CA ILE A 127 1.89 2.91 18.71
C ILE A 127 1.28 4.30 18.81
N SER A 128 1.56 5.14 17.81
CA SER A 128 0.93 6.45 17.69
C SER A 128 -0.58 6.31 17.49
N GLY A 129 -1.37 7.04 18.28
CA GLY A 129 -2.83 7.11 18.09
C GLY A 129 -3.24 7.67 16.72
N LYS A 130 -2.32 8.29 15.99
CA LYS A 130 -2.51 8.78 14.61
C LYS A 130 -1.74 7.92 13.60
N TRP A 131 -2.24 6.71 13.37
CA TRP A 131 -1.61 5.69 12.52
C TRP A 131 -1.28 6.18 11.10
N HIS A 132 -2.22 6.86 10.44
CA HIS A 132 -2.01 7.33 9.06
C HIS A 132 -0.99 8.48 8.97
N GLU A 133 -0.92 9.36 9.96
CA GLU A 133 0.12 10.40 10.03
C GLU A 133 1.49 9.77 10.31
N PHE A 134 1.52 8.75 11.16
CA PHE A 134 2.72 7.98 11.47
C PHE A 134 3.28 7.24 10.24
N LEU A 135 2.44 6.61 9.42
CA LEU A 135 2.89 5.92 8.19
C LEU A 135 3.23 6.86 7.03
N ARG A 136 2.76 8.10 7.09
CA ARG A 136 3.16 9.17 6.15
C ARG A 136 4.56 9.72 6.49
N ASN A 137 5.08 9.43 7.68
CA ASN A 137 6.39 9.86 8.16
C ASN A 137 7.47 8.81 7.81
N ASP A 138 8.28 9.14 6.80
CA ASP A 138 9.11 8.15 6.07
C ASP A 138 10.38 7.69 6.81
N GLN A 139 10.90 8.44 7.77
CA GLN A 139 12.08 8.00 8.54
C GLN A 139 11.72 6.91 9.57
N THR A 140 10.43 6.83 9.93
CA THR A 140 9.88 5.75 10.73
C THR A 140 9.73 4.47 9.91
N ARG A 141 9.34 4.58 8.63
CA ARG A 141 9.31 3.46 7.67
C ARG A 141 10.67 2.82 7.44
N LEU A 142 11.76 3.59 7.46
CA LEU A 142 13.12 3.05 7.38
C LEU A 142 13.50 2.22 8.61
N SER A 143 13.01 2.56 9.81
CA SER A 143 13.30 1.79 11.03
C SER A 143 12.59 0.44 11.12
N TYR A 144 11.47 0.27 10.40
CA TYR A 144 10.82 -1.04 10.25
C TYR A 144 11.69 -2.05 9.50
N LEU A 145 12.64 -1.59 8.68
CA LEU A 145 13.42 -2.41 7.75
C LEU A 145 14.80 -2.81 8.30
N ALA A 146 15.20 -2.24 9.44
CA ALA A 146 16.52 -2.43 10.04
C ALA A 146 16.47 -3.24 11.35
N SER A 147 15.35 -3.91 11.64
CA SER A 147 15.15 -4.78 12.81
C SER A 147 15.09 -6.24 12.40
#